data_AF-A0A661WIZ7-F1
#
_entry.id   AF-A0A661WIZ7-F1
#
_cell.length_a   1.000
_cell.length_b   1.000
_cell.length_c   1.000
_cell.angle_alpha   90.00
_cell.angle_beta   90.00
_cell.angle_gamma   90.00
#
_symmetry.space_group_name_H-M   'P 1'
#
loop_
_entity.id
_entity.type
_entity.pdbx_description
1 polymer ?
#
loop_
_entity_poly.entity_id
_entity_poly.type
_entity_poly.pdbx_seq_one_letter_code
_entity_poly.pdbx_strand_id
1 'polypeptide(L)'
;MIFPKRDAVYQNLNTSFTNFGELLVDLKENGFTGVVQVSFWEYDGVLLLDNGSVVNASQEAGGYTLSGQDAVKAVTEKAKEKDGSISVFVQSGEMITMLASMVI
;
A
#
# COMPACT_ATOMS: atom_id res chain seq x y z
N MET A 1 4.96 -0.12 11.22
CA MET A 1 5.19 1.34 11.40
C MET A 1 3.90 1.99 11.92
N ILE A 2 3.99 3.00 12.81
CA ILE A 2 2.80 3.74 13.28
C ILE A 2 2.58 4.94 12.34
N PHE A 3 1.65 4.81 11.40
CA PHE A 3 1.13 5.96 10.68
C PHE A 3 0.11 6.67 11.58
N PRO A 4 0.22 8.00 11.80
CA PRO A 4 -0.73 8.72 12.63
C PRO A 4 -2.14 8.58 12.04
N LYS A 5 -3.09 8.08 12.84
CA LYS A 5 -4.50 7.78 12.46
C LYS A 5 -5.31 8.97 11.92
N ARG A 6 -4.74 10.17 11.80
CA ARG A 6 -5.49 11.40 11.52
C ARG A 6 -5.98 11.54 10.07
N ASP A 7 -5.41 10.80 9.10
CA ASP A 7 -5.72 10.96 7.68
C ASP A 7 -5.86 9.62 6.93
N ALA A 8 -6.58 8.67 7.52
CA ALA A 8 -6.91 7.44 6.82
C ALA A 8 -8.18 7.64 5.98
N VAL A 9 -8.06 7.47 4.66
CA VAL A 9 -9.19 7.56 3.72
C VAL A 9 -10.06 6.32 3.82
N TYR A 10 -9.40 5.17 3.88
CA TYR A 10 -10.04 3.87 4.01
C TYR A 10 -9.29 3.05 5.06
N GLN A 11 -9.99 2.35 5.95
CA GLN A 11 -9.36 1.50 6.95
C GLN A 11 -10.09 0.17 7.07
N ASN A 12 -9.32 -0.91 7.26
CA ASN A 12 -9.85 -2.25 7.50
C ASN A 12 -10.82 -2.72 6.38
N LEU A 13 -10.54 -2.34 5.13
CA LEU A 13 -11.28 -2.87 4.00
C LEU A 13 -10.91 -4.33 3.81
N ASN A 14 -11.87 -5.23 3.98
CA ASN A 14 -11.63 -6.65 3.82
C ASN A 14 -11.41 -6.96 2.32
N THR A 15 -10.30 -7.63 1.99
CA THR A 15 -9.94 -8.01 0.61
C THR A 15 -10.97 -8.95 -0.03
N SER A 16 -11.80 -9.61 0.78
CA SER A 16 -12.88 -10.48 0.30
C SER A 16 -14.05 -9.72 -0.33
N PHE A 17 -14.21 -8.44 0.01
CA PHE A 17 -15.27 -7.56 -0.51
C PHE A 17 -14.72 -6.40 -1.34
N THR A 18 -13.41 -6.19 -1.32
CA THR A 18 -12.75 -5.07 -1.96
C THR A 18 -11.95 -5.56 -3.16
N ASN A 19 -12.31 -5.13 -4.36
CA ASN A 19 -11.50 -5.40 -5.54
C ASN A 19 -10.29 -4.46 -5.55
N PHE A 20 -9.12 -4.99 -5.17
CA PHE A 20 -7.89 -4.21 -5.09
C PHE A 20 -7.51 -3.54 -6.42
N GLY A 21 -7.80 -4.20 -7.55
CA GLY A 21 -7.55 -3.63 -8.88
C GLY A 21 -8.38 -2.38 -9.13
N GLU A 22 -9.67 -2.40 -8.80
CA GLU A 22 -10.56 -1.24 -8.94
C GLU A 22 -10.17 -0.12 -7.98
N LEU A 23 -9.76 -0.46 -6.75
CA LEU A 23 -9.26 0.51 -5.78
C LEU A 23 -8.02 1.23 -6.31
N LEU A 24 -7.05 0.52 -6.90
CA LEU A 24 -5.87 1.16 -7.48
C LEU A 24 -6.21 2.05 -8.69
N VAL A 25 -7.19 1.66 -9.50
CA VAL A 25 -7.67 2.48 -10.63
C VAL A 25 -8.29 3.77 -10.11
N ASP A 26 -9.16 3.69 -9.10
CA ASP A 26 -9.78 4.87 -8.48
C ASP A 26 -8.73 5.81 -7.88
N LEU A 27 -7.76 5.27 -7.12
CA LEU A 27 -6.66 6.07 -6.56
C LEU A 27 -5.82 6.74 -7.65
N LYS A 28 -5.60 6.05 -8.78
CA LYS A 28 -4.89 6.60 -9.93
C LYS A 28 -5.66 7.74 -10.59
N GLU A 29 -6.96 7.56 -10.84
CA GLU A 29 -7.80 8.57 -11.49
C GLU A 29 -7.99 9.82 -10.63
N ASN A 30 -8.03 9.64 -9.30
CA ASN A 30 -8.08 10.74 -8.34
C ASN A 30 -6.72 11.44 -8.10
N GLY A 31 -5.64 10.97 -8.71
CA GLY A 31 -4.30 11.53 -8.50
C GLY A 31 -3.82 11.38 -7.05
N PHE A 32 -4.17 10.27 -6.39
CA PHE A 32 -3.94 10.06 -4.98
C PHE A 32 -2.44 10.04 -4.63
N THR A 33 -2.09 10.75 -3.56
CA THR A 33 -0.76 10.69 -2.94
C THR A 33 -0.89 10.18 -1.52
N GLY A 34 -0.19 9.09 -1.22
CA GLY A 34 -0.32 8.42 0.06
C GLY A 34 0.22 6.99 0.08
N VAL A 35 -0.23 6.25 1.08
CA VAL A 35 0.22 4.90 1.38
C VAL A 35 -0.97 3.95 1.36
N VAL A 36 -0.83 2.84 0.63
CA VAL A 36 -1.80 1.74 0.65
C VAL A 36 -1.13 0.56 1.35
N GLN A 37 -1.63 0.24 2.53
CA GLN A 37 -1.20 -0.88 3.34
C GLN A 37 -2.11 -2.08 3.13
N VAL A 38 -1.52 -3.26 3.01
CA VAL A 38 -2.17 -4.55 2.80
C VAL A 38 -1.64 -5.51 3.87
N SER A 39 -2.47 -5.86 4.84
CA SER A 39 -2.07 -6.69 5.97
C SER A 39 -2.80 -8.03 5.96
N PHE A 40 -2.05 -9.10 6.15
CA PHE A 40 -2.50 -10.49 6.25
C PHE A 40 -1.82 -11.18 7.45
N TRP A 41 -2.18 -12.43 7.73
CA TRP A 41 -1.48 -13.24 8.72
C TRP A 41 -0.01 -13.43 8.31
N GLU A 42 0.92 -12.93 9.13
CA GLU A 42 2.38 -12.98 8.91
C GLU A 42 2.88 -12.29 7.62
N TYR A 43 2.09 -11.34 7.11
CA TYR A 43 2.42 -10.58 5.92
C TYR A 43 1.95 -9.13 6.04
N ASP A 44 2.83 -8.18 5.75
CA ASP A 44 2.50 -6.76 5.64
C ASP A 44 3.08 -6.17 4.35
N GLY A 45 2.22 -5.62 3.51
CA GLY A 45 2.56 -4.99 2.24
C GLY A 45 2.23 -3.51 2.28
N VAL A 46 3.10 -2.69 1.69
CA VAL A 46 2.96 -1.24 1.65
C VAL A 46 3.28 -0.76 0.25
N LEU A 47 2.35 -0.05 -0.37
CA LEU A 47 2.53 0.66 -1.64
C LEU A 47 2.57 2.16 -1.38
N LEU A 48 3.56 2.82 -1.95
CA LEU A 48 3.72 4.27 -1.92
C LEU A 48 3.23 4.82 -3.25
N LEU A 49 2.22 5.69 -3.19
CA LEU A 49 1.63 6.33 -4.35
C LEU A 49 1.94 7.83 -4.31
N ASP A 50 2.35 8.36 -5.46
CA ASP A 50 2.47 9.79 -5.71
C ASP A 50 1.69 10.15 -6.98
N ASN A 51 0.75 11.08 -6.85
CA ASN A 51 -0.09 11.58 -7.94
C ASN A 51 -0.75 10.44 -8.75
N GLY A 52 -1.23 9.41 -8.06
CA GLY A 52 -1.89 8.24 -8.65
C GLY A 52 -0.93 7.19 -9.23
N SER A 53 0.38 7.40 -9.17
CA SER A 53 1.39 6.46 -9.65
C SER A 53 2.12 5.79 -8.48
N VAL A 54 2.31 4.47 -8.56
CA VAL A 54 3.10 3.75 -7.56
C VAL A 54 4.58 4.09 -7.76
N VAL A 55 5.17 4.77 -6.78
CA VAL A 55 6.59 5.18 -6.83
C VAL A 55 7.51 4.15 -6.21
N ASN A 56 7.05 3.43 -5.18
CA ASN A 56 7.80 2.36 -4.55
C ASN A 56 6.83 1.45 -3.75
N ALA A 57 7.32 0.30 -3.31
CA ALA A 57 6.60 -0.58 -2.41
C ALA A 57 7.58 -1.37 -1.54
N SER A 58 7.08 -1.85 -0.41
CA SER A 58 7.76 -2.77 0.48
C SER A 58 6.79 -3.85 0.92
N GLN A 59 7.26 -5.08 1.04
CA GLN A 59 6.54 -6.14 1.71
C GLN A 59 7.44 -6.77 2.78
N GLU A 60 6.82 -7.23 3.85
CA GLU A 60 7.44 -7.99 4.90
C GLU A 60 6.67 -9.31 5.04
N ALA A 61 7.37 -10.42 4.84
CA ALA A 61 6.78 -11.76 4.91
C ALA A 61 7.79 -12.72 5.54
N GLY A 62 7.39 -13.42 6.61
CA GLY A 62 8.21 -14.49 7.21
C GLY A 62 9.62 -14.05 7.64
N GLY A 63 9.79 -12.79 8.05
CA GLY A 63 11.09 -12.24 8.49
C GLY A 63 11.99 -11.71 7.36
N TYR A 64 11.49 -11.67 6.12
CA TYR A 64 12.19 -11.05 4.99
C TYR A 64 11.44 -9.82 4.51
N THR A 65 12.18 -8.74 4.27
CA THR A 65 11.66 -7.53 3.63
C THR A 65 12.07 -7.55 2.17
N LEU A 66 11.11 -7.30 1.28
CA LEU A 66 11.34 -7.16 -0.15
C LEU A 66 10.81 -5.79 -0.59
N SER A 67 11.57 -5.08 -1.40
CA SER A 67 11.38 -3.65 -1.70
C SER A 67 11.45 -3.40 -3.22
N GLY A 68 10.97 -2.25 -3.68
CA GLY A 68 11.06 -1.86 -5.09
C GLY A 68 9.96 -2.46 -5.97
N GLN A 69 10.25 -2.62 -7.27
CA GLN A 69 9.27 -3.12 -8.25
C GLN A 69 8.81 -4.56 -7.97
N ASP A 70 9.68 -5.42 -7.46
CA ASP A 70 9.32 -6.78 -7.07
C ASP A 70 8.30 -6.76 -5.92
N ALA A 71 8.40 -5.78 -5.01
CA ALA A 71 7.43 -5.61 -3.93
C ALA A 71 6.09 -5.14 -4.46
N VAL A 72 6.09 -4.21 -5.44
CA VAL A 72 4.84 -3.75 -6.08
C VAL A 72 4.05 -4.94 -6.63
N LYS A 73 4.74 -5.83 -7.36
CA LYS A 73 4.12 -7.04 -7.92
C LYS A 73 3.62 -7.97 -6.81
N ALA A 74 4.46 -8.26 -5.83
CA ALA A 74 4.12 -9.19 -4.76
C ALA A 74 2.94 -8.69 -3.91
N VAL A 75 2.92 -7.42 -3.52
CA VAL A 75 1.80 -6.80 -2.77
C VAL A 75 0.53 -6.80 -3.60
N THR A 76 0.61 -6.46 -4.89
CA THR A 76 -0.57 -6.43 -5.78
C THR A 76 -1.16 -7.82 -5.98
N GLU A 77 -0.32 -8.86 -6.10
CA GLU A 77 -0.77 -10.24 -6.18
C GLU A 77 -1.36 -10.71 -4.85
N LYS A 78 -0.70 -10.40 -3.72
CA LYS A 78 -1.18 -10.75 -2.38
C LYS A 78 -2.54 -10.10 -2.06
N ALA A 79 -2.73 -8.84 -2.44
CA ALA A 79 -3.96 -8.10 -2.18
C ALA A 79 -5.20 -8.66 -2.90
N LYS A 80 -5.01 -9.52 -3.92
CA LYS A 80 -6.09 -10.27 -4.58
C LYS A 80 -6.54 -11.49 -3.78
N GLU A 81 -5.74 -11.94 -2.81
CA GLU A 81 -6.11 -13.02 -1.91
C GLU A 81 -7.18 -12.57 -0.91
N LYS A 82 -7.95 -13.53 -0.40
CA LYS A 82 -9.02 -13.30 0.58
C LYS A 82 -8.46 -13.34 2.00
N ASP A 83 -9.23 -12.81 2.95
CA ASP A 83 -8.88 -12.76 4.38
C ASP A 83 -7.80 -11.73 4.77
N GLY A 84 -7.52 -10.78 3.88
CA GLY A 84 -6.64 -9.65 4.16
C GLY A 84 -7.40 -8.39 4.52
N SER A 85 -6.66 -7.37 4.96
CA SER A 85 -7.17 -6.03 5.20
C SER A 85 -6.37 -5.00 4.41
N ILE A 86 -7.08 -4.06 3.79
CA ILE A 86 -6.50 -2.94 3.06
C ILE A 86 -6.80 -1.66 3.86
N SER A 87 -5.76 -0.84 4.06
CA SER A 87 -5.88 0.47 4.68
C SER A 87 -5.15 1.50 3.82
N VAL A 88 -5.78 2.65 3.59
CA VAL A 88 -5.30 3.73 2.72
C VAL A 88 -5.14 4.98 3.56
N PHE A 89 -3.93 5.55 3.55
CA PHE A 89 -3.55 6.72 4.33
C PHE A 89 -3.06 7.81 3.40
N VAL A 90 -3.67 9.00 3.47
CA VAL A 90 -3.13 10.18 2.76
C VAL A 90 -1.82 10.57 3.42
N GLN A 91 -0.84 10.93 2.58
CA GLN A 91 0.41 11.52 3.04
C GLN A 91 0.83 12.64 2.09
N SER A 92 1.63 13.57 2.61
CA SER A 92 2.26 14.60 1.78
C SER A 92 3.24 13.95 0.79
N GLY A 93 3.29 14.46 -0.45
CA GLY A 93 4.23 13.96 -1.48
C GLY A 93 5.69 13.99 -1.04
N GLU A 94 6.07 14.97 -0.20
CA GLU A 94 7.39 15.04 0.43
C GLU A 94 7.70 13.81 1.30
N MET A 95 6.73 13.38 2.11
CA MET A 95 6.85 12.20 2.95
C MET A 95 6.91 10.91 2.11
N ILE A 96 6.09 10.83 1.06
CA ILE A 96 6.13 9.70 0.12
C ILE A 96 7.49 9.59 -0.57
N THR A 97 8.03 10.70 -1.04
CA THR A 97 9.36 10.75 -1.68
C THR A 97 10.46 10.33 -0.70
N MET A 98 10.38 10.79 0.55
CA MET A 98 11.32 10.41 1.60
C MET A 98 11.25 8.91 1.91
N LEU A 99 10.06 8.35 2.08
CA LEU A 99 9.86 6.92 2.33
C LEU A 99 10.30 6.06 1.15
N ALA A 100 9.99 6.49 -0.09
CA ALA A 100 10.41 5.81 -1.30
C ALA A 100 11.94 5.78 -1.45
N SER A 101 12.64 6.76 -0.88
CA SER A 101 14.11 6.81 -0.86
C SER A 101 14.74 5.94 0.24
N MET A 102 13.98 5.52 1.24
CA MET A 102 14.45 4.63 2.32
C MET A 102 14.22 3.15 2.01
N VAL A 103 13.24 2.88 1.14
CA VAL A 103 12.93 1.56 0.62
C VAL A 103 13.91 1.26 -0.52
N ILE A 104 15.15 0.92 -0.14
CA ILE A 104 16.25 0.48 -1.02
C ILE A 104 16.69 -0.91 -0.59
#